data_AF-A0A377NDH5-F1
#
_entry.id   AF-A0A377NDH5-F1
#
_cell.length_a   1.000
_cell.length_b   1.000
_cell.length_c   1.000
_cell.angle_alpha   90.00
_cell.angle_beta   90.00
_cell.angle_gamma   90.00
#
_symmetry.space_group_name_H-M   'P 1'
#
loop_
_entity.id
_entity.type
_entity.pdbx_description
1 polymer ?
#
loop_
_entity_poly.entity_id
_entity_poly.type
_entity_poly.pdbx_seq_one_letter_code
_entity_poly.pdbx_strand_id
1 'polypeptide(L)' 'MIKSQKLGLVTVLYNSPEVLDDFFNSLSIQKNINFHLYIVDNSSTEESINLSKILADTYNYTNYVH' A
#
# COMPACT_ATOMS: atom_id res chain seq x y z
N MET A 1 -21.82 -13.40 -15.76
CA MET A 1 -21.07 -12.24 -15.22
C MET A 1 -19.70 -12.72 -14.79
N ILE A 2 -18.62 -12.19 -15.36
CA ILE A 2 -17.26 -12.44 -14.84
C ILE A 2 -17.12 -11.55 -13.60
N LYS A 3 -17.06 -12.17 -12.42
CA LYS A 3 -16.75 -11.45 -11.18
C LYS A 3 -15.34 -10.91 -11.32
N SER A 4 -15.15 -9.59 -11.29
CA SER A 4 -13.82 -8.98 -11.20
C SER A 4 -13.11 -9.59 -9.99
N GLN A 5 -12.06 -10.37 -10.23
CA GLN A 5 -11.28 -10.96 -9.15
C GLN A 5 -10.56 -9.81 -8.44
N LYS A 6 -10.96 -9.55 -7.20
CA LYS A 6 -10.28 -8.59 -6.33
C LYS A 6 -9.04 -9.28 -5.77
N LEU A 7 -7.87 -8.67 -5.96
CA LEU A 7 -6.61 -9.13 -5.38
C LEU A 7 -6.41 -8.47 -4.01
N GLY A 8 -6.15 -9.25 -2.97
CA GLY A 8 -5.68 -8.69 -1.69
C GLY A 8 -4.16 -8.69 -1.68
N LEU A 9 -3.54 -7.52 -1.51
CA LEU A 9 -2.11 -7.38 -1.30
C LEU A 9 -1.87 -7.03 0.17
N VAL A 10 -1.17 -7.89 0.91
CA VAL A 10 -0.89 -7.67 2.33
C VAL A 10 0.61 -7.49 2.50
N THR A 11 1.01 -6.42 3.20
CA THR A 11 2.41 -6.17 3.56
C THR A 11 2.53 -5.80 5.03
N VAL A 12 3.68 -6.09 5.63
CA VAL A 12 4.00 -5.76 7.01
C VAL A 12 5.17 -4.78 7.03
N LEU A 13 5.04 -3.67 7.77
CA LEU A 13 6.10 -2.67 7.93
C LEU A 13 6.82 -2.88 9.27
N TYR A 14 8.14 -2.68 9.26
CA TYR A 14 8.95 -2.70 10.47
C TYR A 14 10.18 -1.81 10.34
N ASN A 15 10.09 -0.55 10.83
CA ASN A 15 11.19 0.42 10.88
C ASN A 15 11.94 0.56 9.54
N SER A 16 11.20 0.61 8.42
CA SER A 16 11.76 0.76 7.07
C SER A 16 10.94 1.76 6.24
N PRO A 17 10.86 3.05 6.63
CA PRO A 17 10.15 4.06 5.85
C PRO A 17 10.77 4.27 4.45
N GLU A 18 12.07 4.08 4.29
CA GLU A 18 12.82 4.38 3.06
C GLU A 18 12.41 3.52 1.85
N VAL A 19 11.80 2.35 2.08
CA VAL A 19 11.35 1.48 0.98
C VAL A 19 9.94 1.81 0.50
N LEU A 20 9.21 2.66 1.23
CA LEU A 20 7.80 2.93 0.95
C LEU A 20 7.62 3.69 -0.36
N ASP A 21 8.47 4.67 -0.66
CA ASP A 21 8.39 5.43 -1.91
C ASP A 21 8.45 4.50 -3.14
N ASP A 22 9.48 3.65 -3.21
CA ASP A 22 9.65 2.69 -4.30
C ASP A 22 8.53 1.64 -4.32
N PHE A 23 8.08 1.19 -3.15
CA PHE A 23 6.97 0.24 -3.03
C PHE A 23 5.67 0.82 -3.62
N PHE A 24 5.24 2.01 -3.16
CA PHE A 24 4.02 2.65 -3.65
C PHE A 24 4.14 3.05 -5.13
N ASN A 25 5.31 3.53 -5.56
CA ASN A 25 5.58 3.79 -6.97
C ASN A 25 5.41 2.53 -7.82
N SER A 26 6.01 1.41 -7.39
CA SER A 26 5.93 0.13 -8.10
C SER A 26 4.49 -0.37 -8.23
N LEU A 27 3.66 -0.14 -7.21
CA LEU A 27 2.26 -0.49 -7.24
C LEU A 27 1.46 0.42 -8.19
N SER A 28 1.81 1.71 -8.26
CA SER A 28 1.04 2.71 -9.01
C SER A 28 1.12 2.51 -10.53
N ILE A 29 2.20 1.88 -10.99
CA ILE A 29 2.43 1.60 -12.42
C ILE A 29 1.84 0.26 -12.88
N GLN A 30 1.25 -0.52 -11.97
CA GLN A 30 0.62 -1.80 -12.30
C GLN A 30 -0.62 -1.58 -13.19
N LYS A 31 -0.76 -2.35 -14.27
CA LYS A 31 -1.85 -2.22 -15.24
C LYS A 31 -2.80 -3.42 -15.15
N ASN A 32 -4.11 -3.17 -15.27
CA ASN A 32 -5.16 -4.20 -15.28
C ASN A 32 -5.27 -5.05 -13.99
N ILE A 33 -4.83 -4.50 -12.85
CA ILE A 33 -4.95 -5.18 -11.55
C ILE A 33 -5.92 -4.37 -10.68
N ASN A 34 -6.95 -5.04 -10.17
CA ASN A 34 -7.87 -4.49 -9.18
C ASN A 34 -7.49 -5.06 -7.82
N PHE A 35 -6.63 -4.38 -7.07
CA PHE A 35 -6.20 -4.83 -5.75
C PHE A 35 -6.60 -3.89 -4.61
N HIS A 36 -6.73 -4.48 -3.43
CA HIS A 36 -6.84 -3.79 -2.14
C HIS A 36 -5.51 -3.99 -1.39
N LEU A 37 -4.89 -2.89 -0.96
CA LEU A 37 -3.64 -2.91 -0.19
C LEU A 37 -3.97 -2.88 1.31
N TYR A 38 -3.49 -3.89 2.02
CA TYR A 38 -3.54 -4.01 3.47
C TYR A 38 -2.14 -3.82 4.03
N ILE A 39 -1.96 -2.82 4.88
CA ILE A 39 -0.71 -2.56 5.59
C ILE A 39 -0.88 -2.94 7.05
N VAL A 40 0.02 -3.77 7.56
CA VAL A 40 0.14 -4.06 8.99
C VAL A 40 1.43 -3.41 9.47
N ASP A 41 1.34 -2.32 10.23
CA ASP A 41 2.53 -1.70 10.80
C ASP A 41 2.89 -2.34 12.16
N ASN A 42 4.09 -2.89 12.25
CA ASN A 42 4.66 -3.44 13.49
C ASN A 42 5.89 -2.64 13.95
N SER A 43 6.09 -1.45 13.39
CA SER A 43 7.21 -0.56 13.71
C SER A 43 7.13 -0.06 15.16
N SER A 44 8.29 0.28 15.71
CA SER A 44 8.37 0.89 17.05
C SER A 44 8.01 2.38 17.05
N THR A 45 7.86 2.99 15.87
CA THR A 45 7.50 4.40 15.66
C THR A 45 6.37 4.50 14.63
N GLU A 46 5.70 5.64 14.58
CA GLU A 46 4.61 5.89 13.60
C GLU A 46 5.12 6.38 12.24
N GLU A 47 6.44 6.41 12.02
CA GLU A 47 7.02 6.99 10.81
C GLU A 47 6.56 6.26 9.55
N SER A 48 6.60 4.92 9.57
CA SER A 48 6.22 4.07 8.44
C SER A 48 4.73 4.18 8.11
N ILE A 49 3.84 4.16 9.12
CA ILE A 49 2.41 4.30 8.85
C ILE A 49 2.03 5.70 8.37
N ASN A 50 2.67 6.76 8.90
CA ASN A 50 2.39 8.13 8.48
C ASN A 50 2.84 8.37 7.04
N LEU A 51 4.03 7.89 6.66
CA LEU A 51 4.51 7.95 5.29
C LEU A 51 3.60 7.14 4.35
N SER A 52 3.16 5.95 4.76
CA SER A 52 2.24 5.12 3.97
C SER A 52 0.92 5.83 3.65
N LYS A 53 0.35 6.60 4.59
CA LYS A 53 -0.86 7.39 4.37
C LYS A 53 -0.63 8.51 3.34
N ILE A 54 0.48 9.24 3.47
CA ILE A 54 0.86 10.32 2.55
C ILE A 54 1.03 9.77 1.12
N LEU A 55 1.70 8.62 0.97
CA LEU A 55 1.92 8.00 -0.33
C LEU A 55 0.64 7.42 -0.91
N ALA A 56 -0.23 6.83 -0.10
CA ALA A 56 -1.54 6.38 -0.54
C ALA A 56 -2.34 7.53 -1.18
N ASP A 57 -2.36 8.70 -0.54
CA ASP A 57 -3.01 9.90 -1.10
C ASP A 57 -2.30 10.40 -2.37
N THR A 58 -0.96 10.47 -2.34
CA THR A 58 -0.13 10.94 -3.47
C THR A 58 -0.34 10.12 -4.75
N TYR A 59 -0.46 8.80 -4.60
CA TYR A 59 -0.67 7.87 -5.72
C TYR A 59 -2.16 7.56 -5.98
N ASN A 60 -3.11 8.28 -5.36
CA ASN A 60 -4.56 8.08 -5.48
C ASN A 60 -5.05 6.66 -5.14
N TYR A 61 -4.46 6.02 -4.12
CA TYR A 61 -4.92 4.74 -3.60
C TYR A 61 -6.19 4.89 -2.76
N THR A 62 -7.34 4.54 -3.36
CA THR A 62 -8.65 4.57 -2.70
C THR A 62 -9.01 3.27 -1.96
N ASN A 63 -8.25 2.20 -2.20
CA ASN A 63 -8.48 0.85 -1.67
C ASN A 63 -7.38 0.44 -0.68
N TYR A 64 -7.16 1.28 0.32
CA TYR A 64 -6.09 1.19 1.32
C TYR A 64 -6.67 0.99 2.72
N VAL A 65 -6.16 0.00 3.45
CA VAL A 65 -6.51 -0.24 4.85
C VAL A 65 -5.22 -0.43 5.64
N HIS A 66 -5.15 0.20 6.80
CA HIS A 66 -4.07 0.06 7.78
C HIS A 66 -4.63 -0.36 9.14
#